data_AF-A0A3S4HK95-F1
#
_entry.id   AF-A0A3S4HK95-F1
#
_cell.length_a   1.000
_cell.length_b   1.000
_cell.length_c   1.000
_cell.angle_alpha   90.00
_cell.angle_beta   90.00
_cell.angle_gamma   90.00
#
_symmetry.space_group_name_H-M   'P 1'
#
loop_
_entity.id
_entity.type
_entity.pdbx_description
1 polymer ?
#
loop_
_entity_poly.entity_id
_entity_poly.type
_entity_poly.pdbx_seq_one_letter_code
_entity_poly.pdbx_strand_id
1 'polypeptide(L)'
;MRPALRRAGRRDSNRACRRAGARRRQALAEQLPKLEEAWQALRDMGGDFSGELARLEQELARDVLQLAWALAQKLLQQKLERDEQALLPLLQAALAELPSTLANARLRVNPADLAVAREFLQQETPETAWQWVEDAQVRRGGCVIDASSVRLDMTLETRLAAMSRALGLEDGDERQPA
;
A
#
# COMPACT_ATOMS: atom_id res chain seq x y z
N MET A 1 65.25 -7.34 -68.33
CA MET A 1 65.03 -6.56 -67.09
C MET A 1 63.59 -6.07 -66.85
N ARG A 2 62.86 -5.56 -67.86
CA ARG A 2 61.47 -5.07 -67.72
C ARG A 2 60.40 -6.03 -67.10
N PRO A 3 60.40 -7.36 -67.35
CA PRO A 3 59.39 -8.26 -66.77
C PRO A 3 59.63 -8.60 -65.29
N ALA A 4 60.88 -8.57 -64.82
CA ALA A 4 61.22 -8.81 -63.41
C ALA A 4 60.78 -7.64 -62.51
N LEU A 5 60.98 -6.40 -62.95
CA LEU A 5 60.50 -5.18 -62.27
C LEU A 5 58.96 -5.14 -62.15
N ARG A 6 58.22 -5.57 -63.19
CA ARG A 6 56.74 -5.66 -63.13
C ARG A 6 56.23 -6.77 -62.20
N ARG A 7 57.00 -7.83 -61.97
CA ARG A 7 56.66 -8.92 -61.02
C ARG A 7 56.96 -8.52 -59.57
N ALA A 8 58.05 -7.80 -59.33
CA ALA A 8 58.37 -7.22 -58.03
C ALA A 8 57.30 -6.21 -57.58
N GLY A 9 56.95 -5.23 -58.43
CA GLY A 9 55.91 -4.24 -58.10
C GLY A 9 54.52 -4.85 -57.86
N ARG A 10 54.17 -5.95 -58.54
CA ARG A 10 52.90 -6.68 -58.28
C ARG A 10 52.87 -7.37 -56.92
N ARG A 11 54.01 -7.90 -56.45
CA ARG A 11 54.13 -8.54 -55.13
C ARG A 11 54.08 -7.50 -54.00
N ASP A 12 54.74 -6.37 -54.20
CA ASP A 12 54.76 -5.27 -53.22
C ASP A 12 53.38 -4.62 -53.08
N SER A 13 52.68 -4.39 -54.20
CA SER A 13 51.30 -3.89 -54.20
C SER A 13 50.32 -4.86 -53.52
N ASN A 14 50.40 -6.17 -53.80
CA ASN A 14 49.55 -7.18 -53.13
C ASN A 14 49.84 -7.24 -51.62
N ARG A 15 51.10 -7.17 -51.22
CA ARG A 15 51.50 -7.15 -49.79
C ARG A 15 51.01 -5.88 -49.08
N ALA A 16 51.09 -4.72 -49.74
CA ALA A 16 50.57 -3.46 -49.22
C ALA A 16 49.05 -3.50 -49.05
N CYS A 17 48.32 -4.02 -50.06
CA CYS A 17 46.87 -4.19 -50.00
C CYS A 17 46.44 -5.12 -48.84
N ARG A 18 47.13 -6.25 -48.65
CA ARG A 18 46.87 -7.17 -47.52
C ARG A 18 47.11 -6.52 -46.16
N ARG A 19 48.19 -5.73 -46.02
CA ARG A 19 48.50 -5.01 -44.77
C ARG A 19 47.47 -3.92 -44.47
N ALA A 20 47.06 -3.16 -45.49
CA ALA A 20 46.02 -2.14 -45.35
C ALA A 20 44.66 -2.78 -44.95
N GLY A 21 44.29 -3.89 -45.59
CA GLY A 21 43.07 -4.64 -45.23
C GLY A 21 43.13 -5.28 -43.84
N ALA A 22 44.31 -5.72 -43.37
CA ALA A 22 44.49 -6.22 -42.00
C ALA A 22 44.34 -5.09 -40.97
N ARG A 23 44.98 -3.93 -41.18
CA ARG A 23 44.85 -2.77 -40.30
C ARG A 23 43.41 -2.27 -40.19
N ARG A 24 42.68 -2.21 -41.32
CA ARG A 24 41.28 -1.77 -41.31
C ARG A 24 40.35 -2.75 -40.60
N ARG A 25 40.59 -4.06 -40.73
CA ARG A 25 39.85 -5.10 -39.99
C ARG A 25 40.16 -5.05 -38.50
N GLN A 26 41.42 -4.85 -38.12
CA GLN A 26 41.82 -4.73 -36.72
C GLN A 26 41.24 -3.47 -36.08
N ALA A 27 41.29 -2.32 -36.77
CA ALA A 27 40.67 -1.08 -36.30
C ALA A 27 39.15 -1.22 -36.10
N LEU A 28 38.44 -1.90 -37.02
CA LEU A 28 37.01 -2.18 -36.86
C LEU A 28 36.74 -3.16 -35.71
N ALA A 29 37.55 -4.20 -35.57
CA ALA A 29 37.44 -5.18 -34.50
C ALA A 29 37.69 -4.58 -33.10
N GLU A 30 38.51 -3.53 -33.01
CA GLU A 30 38.73 -2.78 -31.75
C GLU A 30 37.59 -1.81 -31.41
N GLN A 31 36.82 -1.34 -32.39
CA GLN A 31 35.70 -0.41 -32.16
C GLN A 31 34.39 -1.09 -31.81
N LEU A 32 34.11 -2.25 -32.41
CA LEU A 32 32.88 -3.00 -32.17
C LEU A 32 32.62 -3.33 -30.68
N PRO A 33 33.59 -3.84 -29.89
CA PRO A 33 33.35 -4.12 -28.47
C PRO A 33 33.10 -2.84 -27.66
N LYS A 34 33.77 -1.72 -27.98
CA LYS A 34 33.54 -0.44 -27.30
C LYS A 34 32.13 0.11 -27.53
N LEU A 35 31.58 -0.07 -28.73
CA LEU A 35 30.21 0.31 -29.03
C LEU A 35 29.22 -0.60 -28.28
N GLU A 36 29.49 -1.92 -28.25
CA GLU A 36 28.66 -2.87 -27.53
C GLU A 36 28.65 -2.58 -26.01
N GLU A 37 29.81 -2.32 -25.41
CA GLU A 37 29.94 -1.89 -24.01
C GLU A 37 29.15 -0.60 -23.74
N ALA A 38 29.26 0.40 -24.62
CA ALA A 38 28.51 1.66 -24.48
C ALA A 38 26.99 1.45 -24.61
N TRP A 39 26.55 0.58 -25.53
CA TRP A 39 25.13 0.23 -25.68
C TRP A 39 24.58 -0.57 -24.50
N GLN A 40 25.40 -1.47 -23.93
CA GLN A 40 25.06 -2.21 -22.72
C GLN A 40 24.91 -1.26 -21.53
N ALA A 41 25.89 -0.39 -21.29
CA ALA A 41 25.82 0.60 -20.21
C ALA A 41 24.58 1.52 -20.33
N LEU A 42 24.22 1.93 -21.55
CA LEU A 42 23.00 2.72 -21.77
C LEU A 42 21.73 1.91 -21.50
N ARG A 43 21.70 0.63 -21.88
CA ARG A 43 20.57 -0.27 -21.61
C ARG A 43 20.40 -0.49 -20.11
N ASP A 44 21.50 -0.72 -19.40
CA ASP A 44 21.51 -0.91 -17.95
C ASP A 44 20.99 0.34 -17.24
N MET A 45 21.49 1.53 -17.62
CA MET A 45 20.99 2.80 -17.09
C MET A 45 19.50 3.02 -17.36
N GLY A 46 19.01 2.63 -18.54
CA GLY A 46 17.58 2.67 -18.86
C GLY A 46 16.74 1.71 -18.01
N GLY A 47 17.27 0.52 -17.73
CA GLY A 47 16.68 -0.45 -16.80
C GLY A 47 16.63 0.08 -15.37
N ASP A 48 17.75 0.59 -14.86
CA ASP A 48 17.87 1.17 -13.52
C ASP A 48 16.90 2.35 -13.35
N PHE A 49 16.87 3.28 -14.31
CA PHE A 49 15.95 4.42 -14.27
C PHE A 49 14.48 3.98 -14.24
N SER A 50 14.13 2.95 -15.02
CA SER A 50 12.76 2.43 -15.03
C SER A 50 12.39 1.76 -13.71
N GLY A 51 13.35 1.06 -13.09
CA GLY A 51 13.19 0.48 -11.76
C GLY A 51 13.00 1.54 -10.68
N GLU A 52 13.83 2.59 -10.67
CA GLU A 52 13.71 3.70 -9.73
C GLU A 52 12.42 4.48 -9.91
N LEU A 53 11.98 4.69 -11.15
CA LEU A 53 10.70 5.34 -11.42
C LEU A 53 9.51 4.52 -10.88
N ALA A 54 9.50 3.21 -11.10
CA ALA A 54 8.45 2.33 -10.58
C ALA A 54 8.44 2.32 -9.04
N ARG A 55 9.61 2.37 -8.40
CA ARG A 55 9.72 2.50 -6.95
C ARG A 55 9.15 3.83 -6.44
N LEU A 56 9.49 4.95 -7.07
CA LEU A 56 8.96 6.26 -6.74
C LEU A 56 7.43 6.32 -6.90
N GLU A 57 6.88 5.69 -7.93
CA GLU A 57 5.43 5.58 -8.12
C GLU A 57 4.76 4.81 -6.97
N GLN A 58 5.37 3.71 -6.50
CA GLN A 58 4.86 2.95 -5.36
C GLN A 58 4.93 3.74 -4.05
N GLU A 59 6.05 4.43 -3.80
CA GLU A 59 6.23 5.30 -2.63
C GLU A 59 5.19 6.43 -2.63
N LEU A 60 5.02 7.12 -3.76
CA LEU A 60 4.03 8.19 -3.90
C LEU A 60 2.59 7.67 -3.70
N ALA A 61 2.26 6.50 -4.25
CA ALA A 61 0.94 5.90 -4.06
C ALA A 61 0.66 5.62 -2.58
N ARG A 62 1.66 5.12 -1.84
CA ARG A 62 1.57 4.88 -0.40
C ARG A 62 1.36 6.19 0.37
N ASP A 63 2.12 7.23 0.05
CA ASP A 63 2.03 8.52 0.72
C ASP A 63 0.65 9.18 0.51
N VAL A 64 0.14 9.12 -0.72
CA VAL A 64 -1.20 9.64 -1.05
C VAL A 64 -2.28 8.86 -0.31
N LEU A 65 -2.16 7.54 -0.22
CA LEU A 65 -3.11 6.71 0.53
C LEU A 65 -3.08 7.03 2.03
N GLN A 66 -1.89 7.17 2.62
CA GLN A 66 -1.73 7.56 4.02
C GLN A 66 -2.35 8.93 4.32
N LEU A 67 -2.13 9.91 3.43
CA LEU A 67 -2.72 11.24 3.56
C LEU A 67 -4.25 11.19 3.47
N ALA A 68 -4.78 10.48 2.47
CA ALA A 68 -6.23 10.31 2.29
C ALA A 68 -6.86 9.62 3.50
N TRP A 69 -6.19 8.60 4.06
CA TRP A 69 -6.63 7.90 5.26
C TRP A 69 -6.65 8.81 6.48
N ALA A 70 -5.58 9.57 6.73
CA ALA A 70 -5.52 10.52 7.84
C ALA A 70 -6.61 11.60 7.72
N LEU A 71 -6.90 12.07 6.50
CA LEU A 71 -7.98 13.01 6.25
C LEU A 71 -9.36 12.37 6.54
N ALA A 72 -9.60 11.15 6.06
CA ALA A 72 -10.84 10.42 6.29
C ALA A 72 -11.09 10.21 7.80
N GLN A 73 -10.07 9.82 8.56
CA GLN A 73 -10.16 9.67 10.02
C GLN A 73 -10.55 10.99 10.68
N LYS A 74 -9.92 12.11 10.28
CA LYS A 74 -10.22 13.43 10.83
C LYS A 74 -11.64 13.88 10.53
N LEU A 75 -12.10 13.70 9.29
CA LEU A 75 -13.47 14.03 8.89
C LEU A 75 -14.51 13.16 9.60
N LEU A 76 -14.22 11.86 9.74
CA LEU A 76 -15.08 10.94 10.48
C LEU A 76 -15.20 11.35 11.95
N GLN A 77 -14.07 11.61 12.63
CA GLN A 77 -14.08 12.04 14.01
C GLN A 77 -14.88 13.35 14.19
N GLN A 78 -14.67 14.34 13.31
CA GLN A 78 -15.44 15.58 13.34
C GLN A 78 -16.95 15.36 13.12
N LYS A 79 -17.33 14.39 12.29
CA LYS A 79 -18.73 14.03 12.09
C LYS A 79 -19.33 13.41 13.35
N LEU A 80 -18.65 12.42 13.94
CA LEU A 80 -19.10 11.74 15.16
C LEU A 80 -19.22 12.69 16.36
N GLU A 81 -18.36 13.72 16.43
CA GLU A 81 -18.44 14.74 17.48
C GLU A 81 -19.63 15.71 17.31
N ARG A 82 -20.24 15.79 16.13
CA ARG A 82 -21.34 16.74 15.85
C ARG A 82 -22.70 16.06 15.72
N ASP A 83 -22.72 14.79 15.34
CA ASP A 83 -23.92 14.03 15.06
C ASP A 83 -24.25 13.09 16.24
N GLU A 84 -25.22 13.49 17.05
CA GLU A 84 -25.71 12.72 18.22
C GLU A 84 -26.36 11.39 17.83
N GLN A 85 -26.78 11.23 16.58
CA GLN A 85 -27.43 10.02 16.07
C GLN A 85 -26.46 9.09 15.33
N ALA A 86 -25.18 9.47 15.20
CA ALA A 86 -24.21 8.69 14.44
C ALA A 86 -23.95 7.27 15.00
N LEU A 87 -24.32 7.03 16.27
CA LEU A 87 -24.22 5.73 16.92
C LEU A 87 -25.34 4.76 16.49
N LEU A 88 -26.51 5.24 16.08
CA LEU A 88 -27.67 4.39 15.79
C LEU A 88 -27.42 3.34 14.70
N PRO A 89 -26.82 3.67 13.54
CA PRO A 89 -26.52 2.67 12.51
C PRO A 89 -25.56 1.59 13.01
N LEU A 90 -24.68 1.94 13.95
CA LEU A 90 -23.72 1.00 14.53
C LEU A 90 -24.39 0.02 15.48
N LEU A 91 -25.32 0.51 16.31
CA LEU A 91 -26.13 -0.36 17.18
C LEU A 91 -27.01 -1.29 16.35
N GLN A 92 -27.61 -0.80 15.26
CA GLN A 92 -28.38 -1.63 14.34
C GLN A 92 -27.53 -2.76 13.73
N ALA A 93 -26.32 -2.45 13.28
CA ALA A 93 -25.38 -3.45 12.78
C ALA A 93 -24.99 -4.46 13.87
N ALA A 94 -24.72 -3.99 15.09
CA ALA A 94 -24.37 -4.86 16.19
C ALA A 94 -25.53 -5.81 16.58
N LEU A 95 -26.76 -5.32 16.64
CA LEU A 95 -27.95 -6.14 16.90
C LEU A 95 -28.12 -7.27 15.86
N ALA A 96 -27.73 -7.04 14.61
CA ALA A 96 -27.78 -8.07 13.56
C ALA A 96 -26.78 -9.23 13.78
N GLU A 97 -25.69 -8.99 14.51
CA GLU A 97 -24.70 -10.02 14.87
C GLU A 97 -25.03 -10.73 16.19
N LEU A 98 -25.90 -10.15 17.01
CA LEU A 98 -26.27 -10.71 18.29
C LEU A 98 -27.33 -11.83 18.14
N PRO A 99 -27.34 -12.81 19.07
CA PRO A 99 -28.41 -13.81 19.11
C PRO A 99 -29.79 -13.15 19.30
N SER A 100 -30.80 -13.68 18.62
CA SER A 100 -32.19 -13.19 18.68
C SER A 100 -32.84 -13.31 20.07
N THR A 101 -32.25 -14.07 20.99
CA THR A 101 -32.71 -14.18 22.38
C THR A 101 -31.62 -13.71 23.32
N LEU A 102 -31.72 -12.46 23.74
CA LEU A 102 -30.74 -11.81 24.58
C LEU A 102 -31.38 -11.44 25.92
N ALA A 103 -31.18 -12.30 26.93
CA ALA A 103 -31.79 -12.10 28.25
C ALA A 103 -31.18 -10.89 28.98
N ASN A 104 -29.86 -10.73 28.88
CA ASN A 104 -29.11 -9.67 29.54
C ASN A 104 -27.87 -9.28 28.70
N ALA A 105 -27.63 -7.98 28.59
CA ALA A 105 -26.43 -7.42 27.97
C ALA A 105 -25.97 -6.18 28.73
N ARG A 106 -24.71 -5.82 28.53
CA ARG A 106 -24.11 -4.60 29.02
C ARG A 106 -23.65 -3.76 27.84
N LEU A 107 -24.10 -2.51 27.78
CA LEU A 107 -23.61 -1.52 26.83
C LEU A 107 -22.63 -0.58 27.53
N ARG A 108 -21.41 -0.51 27.00
CA ARG A 108 -20.43 0.53 27.32
C ARG A 108 -20.36 1.52 26.17
N VAL A 109 -20.56 2.79 26.48
CA VAL A 109 -20.63 3.88 25.49
C VAL A 109 -20.18 5.19 26.11
N ASN A 110 -19.82 6.15 25.27
CA ASN A 110 -19.57 7.51 25.72
C ASN A 110 -20.79 8.10 26.46
N PRO A 111 -20.62 8.84 27.56
CA PRO A 111 -21.73 9.48 28.28
C PRO A 111 -22.64 10.34 27.38
N ALA A 112 -22.05 11.03 26.39
CA ALA A 112 -22.80 11.90 25.47
C ALA A 112 -23.74 11.14 24.54
N ASP A 113 -23.49 9.87 24.27
CA ASP A 113 -24.28 9.06 23.35
C ASP A 113 -25.19 8.05 24.08
N LEU A 114 -25.07 7.93 25.41
CA LEU A 114 -25.81 6.95 26.19
C LEU A 114 -27.34 7.15 26.09
N ALA A 115 -27.81 8.39 26.13
CA ALA A 115 -29.24 8.68 26.08
C ALA A 115 -29.88 8.16 24.78
N VAL A 116 -29.26 8.46 23.64
CA VAL A 116 -29.71 8.04 22.30
C VAL A 116 -29.60 6.53 22.14
N ALA A 117 -28.50 5.92 22.61
CA ALA A 117 -28.31 4.48 22.56
C ALA A 117 -29.36 3.71 23.39
N ARG A 118 -29.65 4.23 24.59
CA ARG A 118 -30.62 3.64 25.50
C ARG A 118 -32.02 3.67 24.91
N GLU A 119 -32.45 4.81 24.38
CA GLU A 119 -33.76 4.93 23.73
C GLU A 119 -33.92 3.92 22.60
N PHE A 120 -32.92 3.85 21.70
CA PHE A 120 -32.92 2.93 20.58
C PHE A 120 -32.98 1.46 21.01
N LEU A 121 -32.09 1.02 21.92
CA LEU A 121 -32.03 -0.38 22.33
C LEU A 121 -33.26 -0.81 23.15
N GLN A 122 -33.86 0.09 23.92
CA GLN A 122 -35.12 -0.21 24.61
C GLN A 122 -36.30 -0.37 23.64
N GLN A 123 -36.28 0.32 22.49
CA GLN A 123 -37.28 0.17 21.43
C GLN A 123 -37.08 -1.12 20.63
N GLU A 124 -35.85 -1.43 20.24
CA GLU A 124 -35.52 -2.59 19.38
C GLU A 124 -35.44 -3.91 20.15
N THR A 125 -35.07 -3.89 21.44
CA THR A 125 -34.90 -5.07 22.30
C THR A 125 -35.56 -4.89 23.67
N PRO A 126 -36.90 -4.70 23.73
CA PRO A 126 -37.61 -4.37 24.97
C PRO A 126 -37.54 -5.49 26.02
N GLU A 127 -37.37 -6.75 25.60
CA GLU A 127 -37.23 -7.91 26.47
C GLU A 127 -35.83 -8.08 27.08
N THR A 128 -34.81 -7.36 26.59
CA THR A 128 -33.43 -7.49 27.06
C THR A 128 -33.17 -6.64 28.30
N ALA A 129 -32.64 -7.26 29.36
CA ALA A 129 -32.19 -6.53 30.55
C ALA A 129 -30.81 -5.88 30.30
N TRP A 130 -30.82 -4.63 29.86
CA TRP A 130 -29.61 -3.85 29.60
C TRP A 130 -28.99 -3.23 30.85
N GLN A 131 -27.68 -3.42 31.01
CA GLN A 131 -26.84 -2.67 31.94
C GLN A 131 -26.14 -1.54 31.19
N TRP A 132 -26.40 -0.31 31.61
CA TRP A 132 -25.81 0.90 31.01
C TRP A 132 -24.52 1.28 31.72
N VAL A 133 -23.44 1.42 30.98
CA VAL A 133 -22.14 1.83 31.52
C VAL A 133 -21.62 3.02 30.71
N GLU A 134 -21.52 4.16 31.38
CA GLU A 134 -20.87 5.35 30.86
C GLU A 134 -19.36 5.18 30.94
N ASP A 135 -18.69 5.28 29.79
CA ASP A 135 -17.24 5.14 29.70
C ASP A 135 -16.66 6.26 28.83
N ALA A 136 -16.03 7.24 29.48
CA ALA A 136 -15.40 8.37 28.79
C ALA A 136 -14.16 7.97 27.97
N GLN A 137 -13.62 6.76 28.15
CA GLN A 137 -12.55 6.23 27.29
C GLN A 137 -13.10 5.77 25.93
N VAL A 138 -14.39 5.42 25.86
CA VAL A 138 -15.03 5.13 24.58
C VAL A 138 -15.31 6.44 23.87
N ARG A 139 -14.71 6.62 22.68
CA ARG A 139 -14.98 7.79 21.85
C ARG A 139 -16.44 7.82 21.39
N ARG A 140 -16.95 9.03 21.15
CA ARG A 140 -18.30 9.21 20.61
C ARG A 140 -18.49 8.46 19.30
N GLY A 141 -19.69 7.90 19.10
CA GLY A 141 -20.02 7.07 17.94
C GLY A 141 -19.42 5.66 17.97
N GLY A 142 -18.86 5.24 19.10
CA GLY A 142 -18.40 3.87 19.35
C GLY A 142 -19.11 3.24 20.54
N CYS A 143 -19.17 1.91 20.58
CA CYS A 143 -19.73 1.17 21.71
C CYS A 143 -19.07 -0.20 21.87
N VAL A 144 -19.19 -0.75 23.08
CA VAL A 144 -18.85 -2.15 23.37
C VAL A 144 -20.08 -2.82 23.97
N ILE A 145 -20.50 -3.94 23.39
CA ILE A 145 -21.62 -4.74 23.88
C ILE A 145 -21.08 -6.05 24.43
N ASP A 146 -21.29 -6.26 25.73
CA ASP A 146 -20.96 -7.50 26.42
C ASP A 146 -22.25 -8.28 26.71
N ALA A 147 -22.43 -9.43 26.05
CA ALA A 147 -23.51 -10.38 26.30
C ALA A 147 -22.93 -11.69 26.87
N SER A 148 -23.80 -12.57 27.36
CA SER A 148 -23.39 -13.83 28.00
C SER A 148 -22.53 -14.76 27.12
N SER A 149 -22.69 -14.70 25.79
CA SER A 149 -21.99 -15.57 24.83
C SER A 149 -21.07 -14.83 23.87
N VAL A 150 -21.16 -13.50 23.78
CA VAL A 150 -20.45 -12.72 22.76
C VAL A 150 -20.09 -11.33 23.31
N ARG A 151 -18.91 -10.85 22.91
CA ARG A 151 -18.47 -9.49 23.14
C ARG A 151 -18.21 -8.83 21.79
N LEU A 152 -18.96 -7.77 21.50
CA LEU A 152 -18.80 -6.99 20.28
C LEU A 152 -18.09 -5.67 20.63
N ASP A 153 -16.88 -5.52 20.13
CA ASP A 153 -16.12 -4.27 20.21
C ASP A 153 -16.33 -3.49 18.91
N MET A 154 -17.19 -2.48 19.00
CA MET A 154 -17.51 -1.57 17.89
C MET A 154 -16.97 -0.17 18.18
N THR A 155 -15.83 -0.08 18.88
CA THR A 155 -15.14 1.19 19.11
C THR A 155 -14.63 1.77 17.79
N LEU A 156 -14.43 3.10 17.77
CA LEU A 156 -13.89 3.77 16.59
C LEU A 156 -12.49 3.21 16.25
N GLU A 157 -11.69 2.92 17.27
CA GLU A 157 -10.36 2.34 17.18
C GLU A 157 -10.38 0.97 16.49
N THR A 158 -11.24 0.05 16.93
CA THR A 158 -11.37 -1.28 16.33
C THR A 158 -11.80 -1.21 14.86
N ARG A 159 -12.74 -0.32 14.54
CA ARG A 159 -13.24 -0.13 13.18
C ARG A 159 -12.20 0.50 12.26
N LEU A 160 -11.51 1.54 12.72
CA LEU A 160 -10.44 2.18 11.98
C LEU A 160 -9.27 1.23 11.76
N ALA A 161 -8.93 0.42 12.77
CA ALA A 161 -7.93 -0.64 12.63
C ALA A 161 -8.35 -1.57 11.48
N ALA A 162 -9.53 -2.20 11.54
CA ALA A 162 -10.03 -3.09 10.49
C ALA A 162 -10.02 -2.46 9.08
N MET A 163 -10.42 -1.20 8.95
CA MET A 163 -10.39 -0.47 7.68
C MET A 163 -8.96 -0.22 7.18
N SER A 164 -8.02 0.15 8.06
CA SER A 164 -6.61 0.31 7.68
C SER A 164 -5.99 -1.00 7.18
N ARG A 165 -6.39 -2.14 7.77
CA ARG A 165 -6.00 -3.49 7.30
C ARG A 165 -6.47 -3.77 5.90
N ALA A 166 -7.76 -3.50 5.65
CA ALA A 166 -8.35 -3.68 4.34
C ALA A 166 -7.70 -2.81 3.25
N LEU A 167 -7.14 -1.66 3.64
CA LEU A 167 -6.41 -0.75 2.75
C LEU A 167 -4.92 -1.09 2.60
N GLY A 168 -4.39 -2.09 3.32
CA GLY A 168 -2.96 -2.41 3.32
C GLY A 168 -2.08 -1.30 3.94
N LEU A 169 -2.66 -0.50 4.84
CA LEU A 169 -1.97 0.56 5.57
C LEU A 169 -1.29 0.08 6.86
N GLU A 170 -1.42 -1.21 7.18
CA GLU A 170 -0.58 -1.82 8.22
C GLU A 170 0.85 -1.88 7.70
N ASP A 171 1.71 -1.08 8.30
CA ASP A 171 3.14 -1.18 8.05
C ASP A 171 3.60 -2.62 8.29
N GLY A 172 4.38 -3.15 7.35
CA GLY A 172 5.14 -4.37 7.57
C GLY A 172 5.95 -4.28 8.86
N ASP A 173 5.49 -4.97 9.90
CA ASP A 173 6.35 -5.54 10.95
C ASP A 173 6.76 -6.96 10.52
N GLU A 174 7.15 -7.13 9.25
CA GLU A 174 8.15 -8.16 8.92
C GLU A 174 9.49 -7.61 9.38
N ARG A 175 9.72 -7.70 10.70
CA ARG A 175 11.08 -7.74 11.24
C ARG A 175 11.80 -8.86 10.50
N GLN A 176 12.65 -8.46 9.57
CA GLN A 176 13.66 -9.29 8.97
C GLN A 176 14.44 -9.98 10.10
N PRO A 177 14.35 -11.31 10.28
CA PRO A 177 15.28 -11.99 11.15
C PRO A 177 16.65 -11.98 10.45
N ALA A 178 17.67 -11.64 11.24
CA ALA A 178 19.08 -11.56 10.85
C ALA A 178 19.64 -12.86 10.27
#